data_AF-A0A1U7H1S2-F1
#
_entry.id   AF-A0A1U7H1S2-F1
#
_cell.length_a   1.000
_cell.length_b   1.000
_cell.length_c   1.000
_cell.angle_alpha   90.00
_cell.angle_beta   90.00
_cell.angle_gamma   90.00
#
_symmetry.space_group_name_H-M   'P 1'
#
loop_
_entity.id
_entity.type
_entity.pdbx_description
1 polymer ?
#
loop_
_entity_poly.entity_id
_entity_poly.type
_entity_poly.pdbx_seq_one_letter_code
_entity_poly.pdbx_strand_id
1 'polypeptide(L)'
;MLREGLSWIASKAESLGIGRHLYLIRDGLRPHNESIESYREALFNHEFTLIEYSKSGSPLIHCAPFEPQPGTTILIEESDFTALYPCTSPQHGVLTTPVKFRTPINPKNHSSSDIALLLTALCHSATLSYQPSRLPAPLQWANGLSRLSYTDLQFSGWSHRVKKLVNIATP
;
A
#
# COMPACT_ATOMS: atom_id res chain seq x y z
N MET A 1 6.77 5.86 -19.73
CA MET A 1 7.12 5.83 -18.29
C MET A 1 6.19 4.95 -17.44
N LEU A 2 4.90 5.26 -17.21
CA LEU A 2 3.99 4.38 -16.41
C LEU A 2 3.88 2.97 -16.99
N ARG A 3 3.59 2.88 -18.30
CA ARG A 3 3.48 1.60 -19.03
C ARG A 3 4.74 0.75 -18.89
N GLU A 4 5.90 1.32 -19.21
CA GLU A 4 7.19 0.61 -19.14
C GLU A 4 7.50 0.14 -17.71
N GLY A 5 7.26 0.99 -16.71
CA GLY A 5 7.49 0.64 -15.31
C GLY A 5 6.59 -0.49 -14.84
N LEU A 6 5.27 -0.39 -15.08
CA LEU A 6 4.32 -1.42 -14.69
C LEU A 6 4.55 -2.73 -15.43
N SER A 7 4.78 -2.71 -16.75
CA SER A 7 5.09 -3.92 -17.53
C SER A 7 6.37 -4.60 -17.03
N TRP A 8 7.42 -3.82 -16.71
CA TRP A 8 8.66 -4.38 -16.15
C TRP A 8 8.44 -5.02 -14.78
N ILE A 9 7.73 -4.35 -13.86
CA ILE A 9 7.42 -4.90 -12.53
C ILE A 9 6.58 -6.17 -12.66
N ALA A 10 5.56 -6.17 -13.52
CA ALA A 10 4.70 -7.33 -13.74
C ALA A 10 5.49 -8.54 -14.28
N SER A 11 6.38 -8.31 -15.26
CA SER A 11 7.30 -9.34 -15.75
C SER A 11 8.20 -9.91 -14.64
N LYS A 12 8.70 -9.06 -13.74
CA LYS A 12 9.46 -9.53 -12.58
C LYS A 12 8.62 -10.32 -11.60
N ALA A 13 7.39 -9.89 -11.32
CA ALA A 13 6.47 -10.61 -10.45
C ALA A 13 6.15 -12.01 -11.01
N GLU A 14 5.90 -12.13 -12.32
CA GLU A 14 5.67 -13.42 -12.98
C GLU A 14 6.88 -14.35 -12.90
N SER A 15 8.09 -13.82 -13.01
CA SER A 15 9.31 -14.63 -12.87
C SER A 15 9.46 -15.29 -11.49
N LEU A 16 8.79 -14.76 -10.47
CA LEU A 16 8.73 -15.33 -9.11
C LEU A 16 7.60 -16.35 -8.95
N GLY A 17 6.65 -16.42 -9.90
CA GLY A 17 5.53 -17.33 -9.87
C GLY A 17 4.55 -17.08 -11.01
N ILE A 18 4.59 -17.96 -12.02
CA ILE A 18 3.73 -17.88 -13.20
C ILE A 18 2.26 -18.05 -12.79
N GLY A 19 1.38 -17.25 -13.40
CA GLY A 19 -0.08 -17.37 -13.23
C GLY A 19 -0.62 -16.87 -11.89
N ARG A 20 0.21 -16.20 -11.07
CA ARG A 20 -0.27 -15.56 -9.85
C ARG A 20 -1.08 -14.31 -10.15
N HIS A 21 -2.12 -14.10 -9.36
CA HIS A 21 -2.91 -12.86 -9.42
C HIS A 21 -2.11 -11.68 -8.91
N LEU A 22 -2.14 -10.57 -9.65
CA LEU A 22 -1.44 -9.36 -9.25
C LEU A 22 -2.38 -8.40 -8.51
N TYR A 23 -1.96 -7.92 -7.35
CA TYR A 23 -2.60 -6.80 -6.67
C TYR A 23 -1.75 -5.55 -6.85
N LEU A 24 -2.31 -4.57 -7.57
CA LEU A 24 -1.68 -3.27 -7.75
C LEU A 24 -2.31 -2.30 -6.75
N ILE A 25 -1.52 -1.81 -5.80
CA ILE A 25 -1.97 -0.85 -4.79
C ILE A 25 -1.40 0.52 -5.14
N ARG A 26 -2.26 1.51 -5.37
CA ARG A 26 -1.86 2.89 -5.61
C ARG A 26 -2.30 3.82 -4.49
N ASP A 27 -1.54 4.88 -4.27
CA ASP A 27 -1.97 5.99 -3.42
C ASP A 27 -3.18 6.70 -4.09
N GLY A 28 -4.18 7.07 -3.31
CA GLY A 28 -5.42 7.68 -3.78
C GLY A 28 -5.25 9.10 -4.31
N LEU A 29 -4.09 9.73 -4.13
CA LEU A 29 -3.72 11.00 -4.77
C LEU A 29 -3.40 10.76 -6.26
N ARG A 30 -4.45 10.63 -7.07
CA ARG A 30 -4.33 10.45 -8.53
C ARG A 30 -3.85 11.75 -9.19
N PRO A 31 -2.77 11.74 -9.99
CA PRO A 31 -2.45 12.85 -10.88
C PRO A 31 -3.64 13.17 -11.80
N HIS A 32 -3.91 14.45 -12.04
CA HIS A 32 -5.12 14.88 -12.78
C HIS A 32 -5.30 14.23 -14.15
N ASN A 33 -4.23 13.80 -14.81
CA ASN A 33 -4.23 13.27 -16.17
C ASN A 33 -4.04 11.75 -16.26
N GLU A 34 -4.11 11.02 -15.15
CA GLU A 34 -3.92 9.57 -15.14
C GLU A 34 -5.27 8.84 -15.14
N SER A 35 -5.60 8.17 -16.26
CA SER A 35 -6.85 7.40 -16.40
C SER A 35 -6.70 5.98 -15.85
N ILE A 36 -7.83 5.30 -15.60
CA ILE A 36 -7.84 3.88 -15.21
C ILE A 36 -7.38 3.02 -16.40
N GLU A 37 -7.70 3.44 -17.61
CA GLU A 37 -7.37 2.80 -18.88
C GLU A 37 -5.87 2.68 -19.07
N SER A 38 -5.08 3.67 -18.63
CA SER A 38 -3.62 3.60 -18.67
C SER A 38 -3.06 2.38 -17.94
N TYR A 39 -3.71 1.91 -16.86
CA TYR A 39 -3.31 0.71 -16.15
C TYR A 39 -3.68 -0.56 -16.90
N ARG A 40 -4.86 -0.59 -17.53
CA ARG A 40 -5.30 -1.71 -18.37
C ARG A 40 -4.37 -1.89 -19.56
N GLU A 41 -3.98 -0.80 -20.21
CA GLU A 41 -3.03 -0.82 -21.32
C GLU A 41 -1.62 -1.24 -20.85
N ALA A 42 -1.18 -0.77 -19.67
CA ALA A 42 0.13 -1.10 -19.13
C ALA A 42 0.28 -2.57 -18.73
N LEU A 43 -0.81 -3.19 -18.29
CA LEU A 43 -0.85 -4.56 -17.79
C LEU A 43 -1.74 -5.46 -18.64
N PHE A 44 -1.86 -5.18 -19.95
CA PHE A 44 -2.84 -5.85 -20.83
C PHE A 44 -2.68 -7.39 -20.89
N ASN A 45 -1.49 -7.91 -20.64
CA ASN A 45 -1.19 -9.34 -20.61
C ASN A 45 -1.34 -9.99 -19.23
N HIS A 46 -1.73 -9.22 -18.22
CA HIS A 46 -1.79 -9.70 -16.84
C HIS A 46 -3.20 -9.51 -16.26
N GLU A 47 -3.67 -10.52 -15.55
CA GLU A 47 -4.87 -10.38 -14.73
C GLU A 47 -4.48 -9.71 -13.39
N PHE A 48 -5.09 -8.56 -13.09
CA PHE A 48 -4.76 -7.80 -11.89
C PHE A 48 -5.98 -7.13 -11.26
N THR A 49 -5.92 -6.94 -9.93
CA THR A 49 -6.84 -6.08 -9.18
C THR A 49 -6.13 -4.77 -8.85
N LEU A 50 -6.74 -3.64 -9.24
CA LEU A 50 -6.29 -2.30 -8.86
C LEU A 50 -7.01 -1.88 -7.59
N ILE A 51 -6.24 -1.57 -6.55
CA ILE A 51 -6.72 -1.02 -5.28
C ILE A 51 -6.22 0.42 -5.17
N GLU A 52 -7.13 1.35 -5.00
CA GLU A 52 -6.79 2.73 -4.65
C GLU A 52 -6.91 2.90 -3.15
N TYR A 53 -5.87 3.43 -2.52
CA TYR A 53 -5.79 3.56 -1.08
C TYR A 53 -5.54 5.02 -0.69
N SER A 54 -6.54 5.67 -0.08
CA SER A 54 -6.46 7.06 0.33
C SER A 54 -6.33 7.20 1.84
N LYS A 55 -5.27 7.89 2.25
CA LYS A 55 -4.87 8.09 3.66
C LYS A 55 -5.62 9.26 4.32
N SER A 56 -6.21 10.15 3.52
CA SER A 56 -6.75 11.44 3.94
C SER A 56 -8.20 11.63 3.51
N GLY A 57 -8.87 12.58 4.18
CA GLY A 57 -10.27 12.90 3.92
C GLY A 57 -11.24 11.75 4.26
N SER A 58 -10.85 10.85 5.16
CA SER A 58 -11.74 9.85 5.72
C SER A 58 -12.57 10.49 6.84
N PRO A 59 -13.90 10.28 6.88
CA PRO A 59 -14.70 10.73 8.01
C PRO A 59 -14.20 10.05 9.29
N LEU A 60 -14.16 10.79 10.40
CA LEU A 60 -13.98 10.19 11.72
C LEU A 60 -15.30 9.54 12.10
N ILE A 61 -15.31 8.21 12.24
CA ILE A 61 -16.53 7.45 12.53
C ILE A 61 -16.34 6.73 13.87
N HIS A 62 -17.04 7.20 14.91
CA HIS A 62 -16.96 6.66 16.25
C HIS A 62 -18.28 5.98 16.62
N CYS A 63 -18.30 4.65 16.57
CA CYS A 63 -19.53 3.85 16.76
C CYS A 63 -19.65 3.20 18.15
N ALA A 64 -18.65 3.30 19.03
CA ALA A 64 -18.58 2.52 20.27
C ALA A 64 -17.69 3.20 21.32
N PRO A 65 -17.75 2.82 22.62
CA PRO A 65 -16.83 3.34 23.65
C PRO A 65 -15.36 2.96 23.44
N PHE A 66 -15.07 2.06 22.49
CA PHE A 66 -13.74 1.55 22.19
C PHE A 66 -13.39 1.76 20.72
N GLU A 67 -12.09 1.81 20.45
CA GLU A 67 -11.57 1.87 19.09
C GLU A 67 -11.95 0.60 18.30
N PRO A 68 -12.32 0.74 17.01
CA PRO A 68 -12.60 -0.42 16.17
C PRO A 68 -11.41 -1.38 16.07
N GLN A 69 -11.71 -2.68 15.98
CA GLN A 69 -10.67 -3.68 15.79
C GLN A 69 -10.03 -3.55 14.39
N PRO A 70 -8.74 -3.88 14.23
CA PRO A 70 -8.10 -3.93 12.92
C PRO A 70 -8.89 -4.81 11.94
N GLY A 71 -9.08 -4.33 10.71
CA GLY A 71 -9.91 -4.98 9.69
C GLY A 71 -11.37 -4.54 9.69
N THR A 72 -11.81 -3.73 10.67
CA THR A 72 -13.19 -3.19 10.67
C THR A 72 -13.40 -2.31 9.45
N THR A 73 -14.40 -2.66 8.64
CA THR A 73 -14.84 -1.90 7.47
C THR A 73 -16.12 -1.14 7.74
N ILE A 74 -16.27 0.01 7.08
CA ILE A 74 -17.50 0.78 7.07
C ILE A 74 -17.91 0.98 5.63
N LEU A 75 -19.10 0.48 5.32
CA LEU A 75 -19.77 0.69 4.05
C LEU A 75 -20.70 1.89 4.22
N ILE A 76 -20.38 2.97 3.54
CA ILE A 76 -21.22 4.17 3.53
C ILE A 76 -22.17 4.03 2.36
N GLU A 77 -23.47 4.10 2.63
CA GLU A 77 -24.50 4.06 1.57
C GLU A 77 -24.20 5.12 0.50
N GLU A 78 -24.39 4.76 -0.77
CA GLU A 78 -24.16 5.63 -1.94
C GLU A 78 -22.70 6.09 -2.13
N SER A 79 -21.74 5.55 -1.38
CA SER A 79 -20.33 5.88 -1.51
C SER A 79 -19.59 4.97 -2.50
N ASP A 80 -18.61 5.53 -3.22
CA ASP A 80 -17.73 4.78 -4.13
C ASP A 80 -16.51 4.16 -3.42
N PHE A 81 -16.43 4.27 -2.09
CA PHE A 81 -15.33 3.76 -1.30
C PHE A 81 -15.79 2.97 -0.07
N THR A 82 -14.90 2.13 0.44
CA THR A 82 -15.01 1.49 1.76
C THR A 82 -14.05 2.14 2.74
N ALA A 83 -14.53 2.51 3.91
CA ALA A 83 -13.67 2.96 5.00
C ALA A 83 -13.09 1.75 5.75
N LEU A 84 -11.85 1.81 6.20
CA LEU A 84 -11.14 0.71 6.86
C LEU A 84 -10.34 1.22 8.06
N TYR A 85 -10.43 0.51 9.18
CA TYR A 85 -9.50 0.64 10.31
C TYR A 85 -8.43 -0.45 10.21
N PRO A 86 -7.22 -0.14 9.68
CA PRO A 86 -6.20 -1.16 9.45
C PRO A 86 -5.42 -1.53 10.73
N CYS A 87 -5.41 -0.67 11.73
CA CYS A 87 -4.71 -0.87 13.00
C CYS A 87 -5.36 -0.03 14.09
N THR A 88 -5.00 -0.30 15.35
CA THR A 88 -5.38 0.51 16.51
C THR A 88 -4.36 1.61 16.79
N SER A 89 -4.76 2.60 17.58
CA SER A 89 -3.87 3.62 18.11
C SER A 89 -2.94 2.99 19.15
N PRO A 90 -1.63 3.28 19.11
CA PRO A 90 -0.71 2.86 20.17
C PRO A 90 -0.92 3.63 21.49
N GLN A 91 -1.68 4.75 21.46
CA GLN A 91 -1.89 5.63 22.60
C GLN A 91 -3.34 5.55 23.10
N HIS A 92 -3.50 5.43 24.42
CA HIS A 92 -4.80 5.43 25.07
C HIS A 92 -5.51 6.78 24.91
N GLY A 93 -6.82 6.77 24.64
CA GLY A 93 -7.62 7.98 24.45
C GLY A 93 -7.43 8.67 23.09
N VAL A 94 -6.60 8.13 22.20
CA VAL A 94 -6.41 8.61 20.83
C VAL A 94 -7.12 7.65 19.87
N LEU A 95 -7.92 8.20 18.95
CA LEU A 95 -8.58 7.42 17.90
C LEU A 95 -7.74 7.38 16.64
N THR A 96 -7.53 6.20 16.06
CA THR A 96 -7.14 6.15 14.65
C THR A 96 -8.27 6.68 13.78
N THR A 97 -7.91 7.36 12.69
CA THR A 97 -8.89 7.64 11.64
C THR A 97 -8.93 6.46 10.67
N PRO A 98 -10.09 6.15 10.07
CA PRO A 98 -10.13 5.15 9.04
C PRO A 98 -9.36 5.65 7.81
N VAL A 99 -8.95 4.74 6.95
CA VAL A 99 -8.49 5.02 5.59
C VAL A 99 -9.61 4.68 4.61
N LYS A 100 -9.51 5.13 3.36
CA LYS A 100 -10.48 4.78 2.32
C LYS A 100 -9.82 3.91 1.28
N PHE A 101 -10.54 2.92 0.78
CA PHE A 101 -10.11 2.20 -0.41
C PHE A 101 -11.26 1.96 -1.39
N ARG A 102 -10.91 1.78 -2.67
CA ARG A 102 -11.82 1.34 -3.73
C ARG A 102 -11.08 0.45 -4.72
N THR A 103 -11.82 -0.38 -5.45
CA THR A 103 -11.26 -1.36 -6.38
C THR A 103 -11.80 -1.20 -7.80
N PRO A 104 -11.33 -0.19 -8.56
CA PRO A 104 -11.84 0.12 -9.91
C PRO A 104 -11.59 -0.99 -10.95
N ILE A 105 -10.61 -1.87 -10.73
CA ILE A 105 -10.34 -3.03 -11.57
C ILE A 105 -10.32 -4.25 -10.65
N ASN A 106 -11.26 -5.18 -10.83
CA ASN A 106 -11.42 -6.34 -9.96
C ASN A 106 -11.95 -7.56 -10.74
N PRO A 107 -11.14 -8.19 -11.62
CA PRO A 107 -11.59 -9.28 -12.48
C PRO A 107 -12.00 -10.53 -11.68
N LYS A 108 -11.51 -10.69 -10.45
CA LYS A 108 -11.82 -11.80 -9.56
C LYS A 108 -13.03 -11.57 -8.65
N ASN A 109 -13.71 -10.43 -8.77
CA ASN A 109 -14.87 -10.08 -7.94
C ASN A 109 -14.61 -10.19 -6.44
N HIS A 110 -13.41 -9.83 -5.99
CA HIS A 110 -13.10 -9.75 -4.56
C HIS A 110 -14.07 -8.82 -3.85
N SER A 111 -14.63 -9.27 -2.73
CA SER A 111 -15.48 -8.43 -1.90
C SER A 111 -14.66 -7.33 -1.22
N SER A 112 -15.32 -6.26 -0.76
CA SER A 112 -14.65 -5.25 0.07
C SER A 112 -14.00 -5.86 1.32
N SER A 113 -14.59 -6.91 1.88
CA SER A 113 -14.03 -7.64 3.03
C SER A 113 -12.73 -8.37 2.68
N ASP A 114 -12.64 -9.00 1.50
CA ASP A 114 -11.42 -9.67 1.04
C ASP A 114 -10.27 -8.66 0.89
N ILE A 115 -10.58 -7.50 0.28
CA ILE A 115 -9.60 -6.43 0.08
C ILE A 115 -9.19 -5.80 1.40
N ALA A 116 -10.13 -5.60 2.33
CA ALA A 116 -9.86 -5.10 3.67
C ALA A 116 -8.94 -6.05 4.46
N LEU A 117 -9.16 -7.37 4.36
CA LEU A 117 -8.30 -8.37 4.98
C LEU A 117 -6.87 -8.30 4.41
N LEU A 118 -6.74 -8.25 3.09
CA LEU A 118 -5.44 -8.08 2.42
C LEU A 118 -4.72 -6.81 2.88
N LEU A 119 -5.40 -5.67 2.85
CA LEU A 119 -4.83 -4.38 3.23
C LEU A 119 -4.42 -4.35 4.71
N THR A 120 -5.24 -4.93 5.59
CA THR A 120 -4.94 -5.06 7.02
C THR A 120 -3.71 -5.92 7.23
N ALA A 121 -3.61 -7.08 6.57
CA ALA A 121 -2.42 -7.92 6.64
C ALA A 121 -1.15 -7.18 6.16
N LEU A 122 -1.25 -6.42 5.08
CA LEU A 122 -0.13 -5.62 4.57
C LEU A 122 0.27 -4.46 5.52
N CYS A 123 -0.68 -3.91 6.28
CA CYS A 123 -0.43 -2.89 7.30
C CYS A 123 0.33 -3.45 8.53
N HIS A 124 0.14 -4.75 8.81
CA HIS A 124 0.83 -5.47 9.88
C HIS A 124 2.08 -6.23 9.40
N SER A 125 2.36 -6.22 8.09
CA SER A 125 3.57 -6.81 7.52
C SER A 125 4.84 -6.00 7.86
N ALA A 126 6.02 -6.56 7.57
CA ALA A 126 7.29 -5.94 7.90
C ALA A 126 7.43 -4.52 7.27
N THR A 127 7.49 -3.52 8.15
CA THR A 127 7.74 -2.12 7.82
C THR A 127 8.97 -1.63 8.61
N LEU A 128 9.25 -0.33 8.59
CA LEU A 128 10.37 0.27 9.34
C LEU A 128 10.17 0.32 10.86
N SER A 129 9.08 -0.26 11.40
CA SER A 129 8.71 -0.20 12.82
C SER A 129 8.24 -1.57 13.31
N TYR A 130 8.32 -1.78 14.63
CA TYR A 130 7.71 -2.91 15.32
C TYR A 130 6.18 -2.77 15.45
N GLN A 131 5.66 -1.56 15.33
CA GLN A 131 4.21 -1.30 15.39
C GLN A 131 3.60 -1.35 13.98
N PRO A 132 2.39 -1.91 13.83
CA PRO A 132 1.64 -1.86 12.59
C PRO A 132 1.47 -0.42 12.09
N SER A 133 1.51 -0.26 10.77
CA SER A 133 1.37 1.02 10.11
C SER A 133 -0.05 1.18 9.58
N ARG A 134 -0.58 2.40 9.58
CA ARG A 134 -1.80 2.71 8.82
C ARG A 134 -1.58 2.66 7.31
N LEU A 135 -0.36 2.40 6.84
CA LEU A 135 -0.03 2.25 5.44
C LEU A 135 0.30 0.79 5.13
N PRO A 136 -0.30 0.20 4.09
CA PRO A 136 0.14 -1.07 3.56
C PRO A 136 1.62 -1.00 3.22
N ALA A 137 2.40 -2.03 3.59
CA ALA A 137 3.85 -2.03 3.38
C ALA A 137 4.28 -1.68 1.94
N PRO A 138 3.61 -2.15 0.86
CA PRO A 138 3.98 -1.74 -0.49
C PRO A 138 3.94 -0.22 -0.70
N LEU A 139 2.94 0.47 -0.14
CA LEU A 139 2.84 1.92 -0.21
C LEU A 139 3.86 2.61 0.69
N GLN A 140 4.12 2.07 1.89
CA GLN A 140 5.14 2.63 2.78
C GLN A 140 6.53 2.59 2.15
N TRP A 141 6.91 1.44 1.57
CA TRP A 141 8.17 1.28 0.85
C TRP A 141 8.24 2.16 -0.41
N ALA A 142 7.18 2.21 -1.22
CA ALA A 142 7.15 3.07 -2.40
C ALA A 142 7.29 4.56 -2.06
N ASN A 143 6.63 5.03 -0.99
CA ASN A 143 6.76 6.41 -0.50
C ASN A 143 8.15 6.71 0.04
N GLY A 144 8.78 5.75 0.70
CA GLY A 144 10.16 5.90 1.17
C GLY A 144 11.17 5.96 0.03
N LEU A 145 11.04 5.05 -0.94
CA LEU A 145 11.89 5.01 -2.12
C LEU A 145 11.75 6.27 -2.99
N SER A 146 10.53 6.81 -3.14
CA SER A 146 10.31 8.05 -3.89
C SER A 146 10.83 9.31 -3.18
N ARG A 147 11.01 9.24 -1.86
CA ARG A 147 11.56 10.32 -1.02
C ARG A 147 13.04 10.16 -0.68
N LEU A 148 13.72 9.19 -1.30
CA LEU A 148 15.14 8.97 -1.13
C LEU A 148 15.91 10.28 -1.33
N SER A 149 16.46 10.77 -0.24
CA SER A 149 17.27 11.98 -0.19
C SER A 149 18.43 11.76 0.76
N TYR A 150 19.46 12.60 0.66
CA TYR A 150 20.63 12.55 1.54
C TYR A 150 20.28 12.72 3.03
N THR A 151 19.09 13.22 3.35
CA THR A 151 18.61 13.44 4.71
C THR A 151 17.67 12.35 5.22
N ASP A 152 17.11 11.51 4.34
CA ASP A 152 16.23 10.39 4.73
C ASP A 152 17.03 9.09 4.89
N LEU A 153 17.69 8.96 6.04
CA LEU A 153 18.48 7.77 6.39
C LEU A 153 17.63 6.51 6.59
N GLN A 154 16.31 6.65 6.78
CA GLN A 154 15.42 5.51 7.05
C GLN A 154 15.29 4.62 5.81
N PHE A 155 15.27 5.22 4.63
CA PHE A 155 15.19 4.50 3.35
C PHE A 155 16.50 4.51 2.56
N SER A 156 17.32 5.55 2.69
CA SER A 156 18.60 5.61 1.96
C SER A 156 19.69 4.76 2.59
N GLY A 157 19.55 4.43 3.88
CA GLY A 157 20.58 3.73 4.64
C GLY A 157 21.95 4.39 4.45
N TRP A 158 22.93 3.61 3.98
CA TRP A 158 24.31 4.06 3.77
C TRP A 158 24.65 4.22 2.29
N SER A 159 23.65 4.20 1.40
CA SER A 159 23.85 4.27 -0.06
C SER A 159 24.58 5.53 -0.52
N HIS A 160 24.50 6.62 0.26
CA HIS A 160 25.18 7.89 0.01
C HIS A 160 26.67 7.89 0.43
N ARG A 161 27.14 6.89 1.18
CA ARG A 161 28.55 6.80 1.58
C ARG A 161 29.34 6.03 0.54
N VAL A 162 30.49 6.58 0.14
CA VAL A 162 31.47 5.87 -0.68
C VAL A 162 31.83 4.56 0.04
N LYS A 163 31.53 3.42 -0.58
CA LYS A 163 31.84 2.10 -0.02
C LYS A 163 33.35 1.98 0.15
N LYS A 164 33.83 2.09 1.39
CA LYS A 164 35.23 1.80 1.72
C LYS A 164 35.32 0.30 1.96
N LEU A 165 35.91 -0.43 1.02
CA LEU A 165 36.23 -1.84 1.22
C LEU A 165 37.27 -1.92 2.34
N VAL A 166 36.91 -2.59 3.44
CA VAL A 166 37.84 -2.88 4.53
C VAL A 166 38.23 -4.33 4.38
N ASN A 167 39.50 -4.59 4.08
CA ASN A 167 40.04 -5.94 4.10
C ASN A 167 40.11 -6.41 5.54
N ILE A 168 39.24 -7.35 5.91
CA ILE A 168 39.34 -8.04 7.18
C ILE A 168 40.41 -9.12 6.99
N ALA A 169 41.57 -8.94 7.62
CA ALA A 169 42.54 -10.01 7.74
C ALA A 169 41.92 -11.11 8.60
N THR A 170 41.63 -12.26 7.99
CA THR A 170 41.29 -13.48 8.72
C THR A 170 42.51 -13.96 9.51
N PRO A 171 42.35 -14.36 10.78
CA PRO A 171 43.45 -14.88 11.59
C PRO A 171 44.01 -16.20 11.04
#